data_AF-A0A1V5JQH8-F1
#
_entry.id   AF-A0A1V5JQH8-F1
#
_cell.length_a   1.000
_cell.length_b   1.000
_cell.length_c   1.000
_cell.angle_alpha   90.00
_cell.angle_beta   90.00
_cell.angle_gamma   90.00
#
_symmetry.space_group_name_H-M   'P 1'
#
loop_
_entity.id
_entity.type
_entity.pdbx_description
1 polymer ?
#
loop_
_entity_poly.entity_id
_entity_poly.type
_entity_poly.pdbx_seq_one_letter_code
_entity_poly.pdbx_strand_id
1 'polypeptide(L)'
;MRVMVEIARMSENVLPELSFGSHFFLDLVEMDIFYAALFPGKNLTAFNPAVLQAYPEILSQLAPDATALADVVRVYDLSQRPLELAADIASQRALCFAGDLGGQADVCVTL
;
A
#
# COMPACT_ATOMS: atom_id res chain seq x y z
N MET A 1 12.22 4.67 3.16
CA MET A 1 11.97 3.40 2.45
C MET A 1 10.84 3.61 1.45
N ARG A 2 10.90 3.02 0.26
CA ARG A 2 9.85 3.10 -0.76
C ARG A 2 9.23 1.71 -0.92
N VAL A 3 7.90 1.67 -1.01
CA VAL A 3 7.13 0.42 -1.08
C VAL A 3 6.07 0.58 -2.15
N MET A 4 5.95 -0.41 -3.03
CA MET A 4 4.88 -0.52 -4.02
C MET A 4 4.10 -1.80 -3.77
N VAL A 5 2.78 -1.67 -3.63
CA VAL A 5 1.88 -2.80 -3.41
C VAL A 5 0.81 -2.82 -4.49
N GLU A 6 0.76 -3.90 -5.26
CA GLU A 6 -0.36 -4.17 -6.17
C GLU A 6 -1.43 -4.98 -5.43
N ILE A 7 -2.71 -4.61 -5.59
CA ILE A 7 -3.81 -5.28 -4.89
C ILE A 7 -4.80 -5.83 -5.92
N ALA A 8 -4.93 -7.15 -6.00
CA ALA A 8 -5.89 -7.81 -6.88
C ALA A 8 -7.30 -7.70 -6.30
N ARG A 9 -8.05 -6.66 -6.66
CA ARG A 9 -9.47 -6.54 -6.25
C ARG A 9 -10.35 -7.40 -7.15
N MET A 10 -11.14 -8.28 -6.54
CA MET A 10 -12.23 -8.97 -7.24
C MET A 10 -13.29 -7.96 -7.65
N SER A 11 -13.59 -7.90 -8.95
CA SER A 11 -14.73 -7.17 -9.50
C SER A 11 -15.55 -8.13 -10.36
N GLU A 12 -16.86 -8.21 -10.11
CA GLU A 12 -17.79 -9.01 -10.94
C GLU A 12 -17.35 -10.46 -11.24
N ASN A 13 -16.84 -11.18 -10.22
CA ASN A 13 -16.33 -12.55 -10.33
C ASN A 13 -15.10 -12.75 -11.23
N VAL A 14 -14.43 -11.68 -11.67
CA VAL A 14 -13.15 -11.76 -12.38
C VAL A 14 -12.04 -11.31 -11.44
N LEU A 15 -11.03 -12.16 -11.26
CA LEU A 15 -9.78 -11.79 -10.60
C LEU A 15 -8.84 -11.23 -11.68
N PRO A 16 -8.48 -9.94 -11.64
CA PRO A 16 -7.52 -9.40 -12.59
C PRO A 16 -6.13 -10.00 -12.37
N GLU A 17 -5.40 -10.24 -13.45
CA GLU A 17 -3.99 -10.64 -13.38
C GLU A 17 -3.16 -9.43 -12.94
N LEU A 18 -2.32 -9.61 -11.92
CA LEU A 18 -1.34 -8.61 -11.50
C LEU A 18 -0.14 -8.64 -12.44
N SER A 19 0.52 -7.49 -12.59
CA SER A 19 1.69 -7.37 -13.45
C SER A 19 2.95 -7.99 -12.83
N PHE A 20 2.91 -8.28 -11.52
CA PHE A 20 4.03 -8.79 -10.73
C PHE A 20 5.28 -7.88 -10.78
N GLY A 21 5.09 -6.59 -11.11
CA GLY A 21 6.20 -5.65 -11.30
C GLY A 21 7.11 -5.98 -12.48
N SER A 22 6.74 -6.93 -13.35
CA SER A 22 7.57 -7.41 -14.46
C SER A 22 7.94 -6.29 -15.46
N HIS A 23 7.04 -5.36 -15.70
CA HIS A 23 7.26 -4.20 -16.56
C HIS A 23 8.19 -3.13 -15.97
N PHE A 24 8.42 -3.17 -14.66
CA PHE A 24 9.18 -2.15 -13.91
C PHE A 24 10.30 -2.76 -13.07
N PHE A 25 10.64 -4.04 -13.29
CA PHE A 25 11.51 -4.78 -12.39
C PHE A 25 12.90 -4.14 -12.23
N LEU A 26 13.47 -3.67 -13.35
CA LEU A 26 14.76 -2.97 -13.31
C LEU A 26 14.66 -1.69 -12.50
N ASP A 27 13.62 -0.89 -12.71
CA ASP A 27 13.39 0.36 -11.98
C ASP A 27 13.14 0.13 -10.49
N LEU A 28 12.39 -0.93 -10.13
CA LEU A 28 12.12 -1.30 -8.74
C LEU A 28 13.41 -1.64 -7.99
N VAL A 29 14.31 -2.40 -8.63
CA VAL A 29 15.61 -2.76 -8.08
C VAL A 29 16.53 -1.54 -8.00
N GLU A 30 16.62 -0.74 -9.07
CA GLU A 30 17.48 0.45 -9.12
C GLU A 30 17.06 1.52 -8.09
N MET A 31 15.75 1.63 -7.82
CA MET A 31 15.20 2.62 -6.90
C MET A 31 15.05 2.12 -5.46
N ASP A 32 15.51 0.91 -5.13
CA ASP A 32 15.35 0.27 -3.83
C ASP A 32 13.87 0.29 -3.35
N ILE A 33 12.95 -0.13 -4.22
CA ILE A 33 11.52 -0.20 -3.93
C ILE A 33 11.15 -1.63 -3.52
N PHE A 34 10.66 -1.79 -2.30
CA PHE A 34 10.07 -3.07 -1.88
C PHE A 34 8.76 -3.30 -2.64
N TYR A 35 8.66 -4.41 -3.35
CA TYR A 35 7.48 -4.77 -4.14
C TYR A 35 6.70 -5.89 -3.47
N ALA A 36 5.37 -5.75 -3.41
CA ALA A 36 4.47 -6.81 -2.96
C ALA A 36 3.20 -6.89 -3.83
N ALA A 37 2.69 -8.11 -3.98
CA ALA A 37 1.44 -8.40 -4.66
C ALA A 37 0.45 -9.00 -3.66
N LEU A 38 -0.62 -8.27 -3.36
CA LEU A 38 -1.67 -8.66 -2.43
C LEU A 38 -2.86 -9.26 -3.18
N PHE A 39 -3.28 -10.45 -2.74
CA PHE A 39 -4.52 -11.10 -3.18
C PHE A 39 -5.49 -11.20 -2.00
N PRO A 40 -6.37 -10.19 -1.78
CA PRO A 40 -7.41 -10.23 -0.76
C PRO A 40 -8.28 -11.50 -0.88
N GLY A 41 -8.61 -12.12 0.26
CA GLY A 41 -9.47 -13.30 0.31
C GLY A 41 -8.75 -14.65 0.21
N LYS A 42 -7.41 -14.65 0.08
CA LYS A 42 -6.57 -15.80 0.45
C LYS A 42 -6.32 -15.77 1.95
N ASN A 43 -6.07 -16.92 2.58
CA ASN A 43 -5.84 -16.99 4.03
C ASN A 43 -4.76 -15.99 4.47
N LEU A 44 -5.06 -15.23 5.53
CA LEU A 44 -4.17 -14.26 6.19
C LEU A 44 -3.86 -12.95 5.42
N THR A 45 -4.45 -12.71 4.25
CA THR A 45 -4.29 -11.42 3.55
C THR A 45 -5.38 -10.42 3.91
N ALA A 46 -4.98 -9.21 4.32
CA ALA A 46 -5.90 -8.14 4.68
C ALA A 46 -5.42 -6.79 4.13
N PHE A 47 -6.35 -5.97 3.65
CA PHE A 47 -6.12 -4.58 3.29
C PHE A 47 -7.19 -3.70 3.93
N ASN A 48 -6.76 -2.81 4.82
CA ASN A 48 -7.65 -1.89 5.51
C ASN A 48 -7.42 -0.44 5.03
N PRO A 49 -8.14 0.02 3.99
CA PRO A 49 -7.97 1.37 3.48
C PRO A 49 -8.42 2.45 4.48
N ALA A 50 -9.19 2.10 5.52
CA ALA A 50 -9.62 3.05 6.54
C ALA A 50 -8.43 3.62 7.33
N VAL A 51 -7.36 2.84 7.49
CA VAL A 51 -6.12 3.33 8.14
C VAL A 51 -5.51 4.46 7.32
N LEU A 52 -5.44 4.32 5.99
CA LEU A 52 -4.92 5.37 5.10
C LEU A 52 -5.85 6.58 5.04
N GLN A 53 -7.16 6.36 5.01
CA GLN A 53 -8.16 7.43 4.97
C GLN A 53 -8.21 8.29 6.25
N ALA A 54 -7.62 7.82 7.36
CA ALA A 54 -7.50 8.60 8.59
C ALA A 54 -6.40 9.68 8.51
N TYR A 55 -5.49 9.61 7.53
CA TYR A 55 -4.44 10.60 7.32
C TYR A 55 -4.95 11.81 6.54
N PRO A 56 -4.29 12.98 6.68
CA PRO A 56 -4.59 14.15 5.86
C PRO A 56 -4.41 13.86 4.37
N GLU A 57 -5.45 14.09 3.57
CA GLU A 57 -5.39 14.03 2.11
C GLU A 57 -4.83 15.37 1.58
N ILE A 58 -3.76 15.30 0.79
CA ILE A 58 -2.96 16.46 0.36
C ILE A 58 -2.77 16.56 -1.16
N LEU A 59 -3.47 15.77 -1.98
CA LEU A 59 -3.33 15.84 -3.45
C LEU A 59 -3.56 17.25 -3.97
N SER A 60 -4.62 17.92 -3.51
CA SER A 60 -4.96 19.28 -3.95
C SER A 60 -3.89 20.32 -3.58
N GLN A 61 -3.10 20.06 -2.54
CA GLN A 61 -2.00 20.94 -2.12
C GLN A 61 -0.75 20.71 -2.96
N LEU A 62 -0.47 19.45 -3.33
CA LEU A 62 0.70 19.06 -4.12
C LEU A 62 0.52 19.28 -5.64
N ALA A 63 -0.69 19.05 -6.14
CA ALA A 63 -1.02 19.14 -7.56
C ALA A 63 -2.43 19.75 -7.75
N PRO A 64 -2.58 21.09 -7.63
CA PRO A 64 -3.86 21.77 -7.77
C PRO A 64 -4.55 21.51 -9.13
N ASP A 65 -3.76 21.37 -10.19
CA ASP A 65 -4.25 21.11 -11.55
C ASP A 65 -4.71 19.66 -11.75
N ALA A 66 -4.35 18.76 -10.83
CA ALA A 66 -4.72 17.34 -10.88
C ALA A 66 -6.00 17.01 -10.11
N THR A 67 -6.77 18.02 -9.70
CA THR A 67 -8.03 17.84 -8.96
C THR A 67 -9.04 16.92 -9.67
N ALA A 68 -9.04 16.89 -11.00
CA ALA A 68 -9.84 15.96 -11.80
C ALA A 68 -9.49 14.47 -11.57
N LEU A 69 -8.30 14.17 -11.04
CA LEU A 69 -7.83 12.82 -10.74
C LEU A 69 -8.11 12.40 -9.29
N ALA A 70 -8.71 13.26 -8.47
CA ALA A 70 -8.91 12.97 -7.04
C ALA A 70 -9.63 11.64 -6.81
N ASP A 71 -10.58 11.26 -7.66
CA ASP A 71 -11.32 10.00 -7.52
C ASP A 71 -10.51 8.75 -7.87
N VAL A 72 -9.36 8.91 -8.53
CA VAL A 72 -8.48 7.82 -8.95
C VAL A 72 -7.20 7.78 -8.11
N VAL A 73 -6.65 8.95 -7.79
CA VAL A 73 -5.40 9.11 -7.05
C VAL A 73 -5.71 9.82 -5.74
N ARG A 74 -5.28 9.23 -4.61
CA ARG A 74 -5.31 9.86 -3.28
C ARG A 74 -3.89 10.00 -2.78
N VAL A 75 -3.55 11.12 -2.14
CA VAL A 75 -2.23 11.31 -1.55
C VAL A 75 -2.40 11.64 -0.09
N TYR A 76 -1.82 10.83 0.78
CA TYR A 76 -1.94 10.97 2.23
C TYR A 76 -0.61 11.39 2.85
N ASP A 77 -0.65 12.38 3.76
CA ASP A 77 0.52 12.79 4.54
C ASP A 77 0.74 11.84 5.72
N LEU A 78 1.80 11.05 5.67
CA LEU A 78 2.17 10.08 6.71
C LEU A 78 3.15 10.62 7.76
N SER A 79 3.51 11.91 7.71
CA SER A 79 4.57 12.50 8.54
C SER A 79 4.30 12.44 10.05
N GLN A 80 3.03 12.56 10.46
CA GLN A 80 2.64 12.59 11.87
C GLN A 80 2.57 11.20 12.52
N ARG A 81 2.24 10.17 11.73
CA ARG A 81 2.12 8.79 12.19
C ARG A 81 2.69 7.87 11.10
N PRO A 82 4.01 7.68 11.04
CA PRO A 82 4.63 6.91 9.96
C PRO A 82 4.09 5.48 9.88
N LEU A 83 3.96 4.97 8.66
CA LEU A 83 3.71 3.55 8.43
C LEU A 83 5.04 2.79 8.46
N GLU A 84 5.03 1.65 9.13
CA GLU A 84 6.13 0.71 9.18
C GLU A 84 5.77 -0.57 8.43
N LEU A 85 6.76 -1.10 7.70
CA LEU A 85 6.64 -2.39 7.02
C LEU A 85 7.65 -3.36 7.64
N ALA A 86 7.14 -4.45 8.21
CA ALA A 86 7.92 -5.60 8.64
C ALA A 86 7.72 -6.72 7.62
N ALA A 87 8.82 -7.26 7.08
CA ALA A 87 8.78 -8.35 6.10
C ALA A 87 9.71 -9.48 6.52
N ASP A 88 9.15 -10.69 6.61
CA ASP A 88 9.89 -11.94 6.70
C ASP A 88 9.89 -12.62 5.33
N ILE A 89 11.03 -12.47 4.64
CA ILE A 89 11.22 -12.99 3.28
C ILE A 89 11.23 -14.52 3.27
N ALA A 90 11.71 -15.16 4.34
CA ALA A 90 11.81 -16.62 4.39
C ALA A 90 10.44 -17.28 4.53
N SER A 91 9.56 -16.71 5.36
CA SER A 91 8.18 -17.20 5.51
C SER A 91 7.18 -16.58 4.52
N GLN A 92 7.63 -15.65 3.66
CA GLN A 92 6.81 -14.88 2.73
C GLN A 92 5.67 -14.12 3.43
N ARG A 93 5.97 -13.51 4.57
CA ARG A 93 5.00 -12.74 5.36
C ARG A 93 5.39 -11.28 5.40
N ALA A 94 4.42 -10.39 5.24
CA ALA A 94 4.67 -8.97 5.47
C ALA A 94 3.49 -8.29 6.18
N LEU A 95 3.83 -7.33 7.03
CA LEU A 95 2.89 -6.55 7.82
C LEU A 95 3.20 -5.07 7.61
N CYS A 96 2.20 -4.30 7.20
CA CYS A 96 2.27 -2.84 7.20
C CYS A 96 1.33 -2.31 8.28
N PHE A 97 1.83 -1.49 9.18
CA PHE A 97 1.07 -0.95 10.31
C PHE A 97 1.42 0.50 10.60
N ALA A 98 0.47 1.24 11.15
CA ALA A 98 0.73 2.56 11.72
C ALA A 98 1.25 2.38 13.16
N GLY A 99 2.44 2.91 13.45
CA GLY A 99 2.98 2.89 14.80
C GLY A 99 2.32 3.96 15.67
N ASP A 100 1.84 3.58 16.86
CA ASP A 100 1.62 4.54 17.96
C ASP A 100 2.71 4.40 19.02
N LEU A 101 3.11 5.53 19.58
CA LEU A 101 3.97 5.60 20.79
C LEU A 101 3.35 4.94 22.04
N GLY A 102 2.15 4.34 21.93
CA GLY A 102 1.37 3.77 23.03
C GLY A 102 1.10 2.25 22.97
N GLY A 103 1.65 1.52 21.99
CA GLY A 103 1.58 0.04 21.96
C GLY A 103 0.34 -0.58 21.31
N GLN A 104 -0.49 0.20 20.62
CA GLN A 104 -1.56 -0.29 19.74
C GLN A 104 -1.15 -0.05 18.29
N ALA A 105 -1.03 -1.12 17.49
CA ALA A 105 -0.66 -1.03 16.09
C ALA A 105 -1.89 -1.26 15.21
N ASP A 106 -2.27 -0.25 14.42
CA ASP A 106 -3.33 -0.39 13.42
C ASP A 106 -2.75 -1.03 12.16
N VAL A 107 -3.16 -2.27 11.88
CA VAL A 107 -2.70 -3.02 10.71
C VAL A 107 -3.39 -2.50 9.45
N CYS A 108 -2.58 -1.97 8.52
CA CYS A 108 -3.02 -1.47 7.22
C CYS A 108 -3.01 -2.59 6.17
N VAL A 109 -1.96 -3.42 6.16
CA VAL A 109 -1.79 -4.52 5.20
C VAL A 109 -1.21 -5.75 5.88
N THR A 110 -1.71 -6.93 5.54
CA THR A 110 -1.09 -8.23 5.86
C THR A 110 -0.97 -9.07 4.60
N LEU A 111 0.22 -9.61 4.37
CA LEU A 111 0.62 -10.50 3.28
C LEU A 111 1.07 -11.84 3.88
#